data_AF-A0A4R5UJ54-F1
#
_entry.id   AF-A0A4R5UJ54-F1
#
_cell.length_a   1.000
_cell.length_b   1.000
_cell.length_c   1.000
_cell.angle_alpha   90.00
_cell.angle_beta   90.00
_cell.angle_gamma   90.00
#
_symmetry.space_group_name_H-M   'P 1'
#
loop_
_entity.id
_entity.type
_entity.pdbx_description
1 polymer ?
#
loop_
_entity_poly.entity_id
_entity_poly.type
_entity_poly.pdbx_seq_one_letter_code
_entity_poly.pdbx_strand_id
1 'polypeptide(L)' 'MPMSAARQPVISPQEHVVTVREALEPLFLALEEEAEVKMIAAAVKAGWPLEEAVAAVDELRRTELLPISRQH' A
#
# COMPACT_ATOMS: atom_id res chain seq x y z
N MET A 1 -30.70 17.81 -0.73
CA MET A 1 -30.17 17.53 -2.09
C MET A 1 -29.11 16.45 -1.96
N PRO A 2 -29.27 15.24 -2.50
CA PRO A 2 -28.19 14.25 -2.49
C PRO A 2 -27.21 14.58 -3.62
N MET A 3 -25.93 14.70 -3.27
CA MET A 3 -24.84 14.90 -4.21
C MET A 3 -24.68 13.62 -5.01
N SER A 4 -25.15 13.61 -6.26
CA SER A 4 -24.90 12.52 -7.19
C SER A 4 -23.39 12.34 -7.31
N ALA A 5 -22.87 11.27 -6.71
CA ALA A 5 -21.51 10.81 -6.99
C ALA A 5 -21.41 10.68 -8.51
N ALA A 6 -20.58 11.53 -9.13
CA ALA A 6 -20.33 11.48 -10.55
C ALA A 6 -19.87 10.05 -10.86
N ARG A 7 -20.71 9.27 -11.53
CA ARG A 7 -20.36 7.94 -12.01
C ARG A 7 -19.21 8.16 -12.98
N GLN A 8 -17.99 7.91 -12.53
CA GLN A 8 -16.84 7.91 -13.41
C GLN A 8 -17.14 6.88 -14.51
N PRO A 9 -17.07 7.28 -15.80
CA PRO A 9 -17.32 6.34 -16.88
C PRO A 9 -16.33 5.20 -16.76
N VAL A 10 -16.83 3.98 -16.60
CA VAL A 10 -16.02 2.77 -16.58
C VAL A 10 -15.57 2.54 -18.02
N ILE A 11 -14.31 2.85 -18.29
CA ILE A 11 -13.69 2.69 -19.60
C ILE A 11 -13.67 1.19 -19.94
N SER A 12 -14.08 0.84 -21.16
CA SER A 12 -14.14 -0.58 -21.55
C SER A 12 -12.72 -1.16 -21.55
N PRO A 13 -12.50 -2.41 -21.12
CA PRO A 13 -11.17 -3.03 -21.08
C PRO A 13 -10.35 -2.92 -22.38
N GLN A 14 -11.01 -2.83 -23.53
CA GLN A 14 -10.43 -2.71 -24.86
C GLN A 14 -9.97 -1.28 -25.22
N GLU A 15 -10.38 -0.27 -24.46
CA GLU A 15 -10.02 1.14 -24.65
C GLU A 15 -8.87 1.57 -23.73
N HIS A 16 -8.37 0.68 -22.86
CA HIS A 16 -7.20 0.97 -22.04
C HIS A 16 -5.93 0.97 -22.90
N VAL A 17 -5.26 2.12 -22.92
CA VAL A 17 -3.94 2.29 -23.56
C VAL A 17 -2.81 1.65 -22.74
N VAL A 18 -3.05 1.47 -21.44
CA VAL A 18 -2.09 0.89 -20.49
C VAL A 18 -2.64 -0.41 -19.91
N THR A 19 -1.75 -1.31 -19.51
CA THR A 19 -2.14 -2.50 -18.78
C THR A 19 -2.70 -2.13 -17.39
N VAL A 20 -3.56 -2.98 -16.84
CA VAL A 20 -4.12 -2.80 -15.49
C VAL A 20 -3.01 -2.66 -14.44
N ARG A 21 -1.89 -3.37 -14.61
CA ARG A 21 -0.73 -3.27 -13.73
C ARG A 21 -0.14 -1.85 -13.74
N GLU A 22 0.14 -1.31 -14.92
CA GLU A 22 0.72 0.04 -15.05
C GLU A 22 -0.21 1.13 -14.51
N ALA A 23 -1.53 0.94 -14.64
CA ALA A 23 -2.51 1.85 -14.06
C ALA A 23 -2.52 1.81 -12.52
N LEU A 24 -2.25 0.65 -11.92
CA LEU A 24 -2.29 0.45 -10.47
C LEU A 24 -0.94 0.70 -9.79
N GLU A 25 0.18 0.58 -10.50
CA GLU A 25 1.53 0.74 -9.95
C GLU A 25 1.75 2.07 -9.20
N PRO A 26 1.31 3.24 -9.73
CA PRO A 26 1.44 4.50 -8.98
C PRO A 26 0.65 4.50 -7.66
N LEU A 27 -0.56 3.94 -7.67
CA LEU A 27 -1.40 3.86 -6.47
C LEU A 27 -0.84 2.86 -5.47
N PHE A 28 -0.31 1.73 -5.95
CA PHE A 28 0.32 0.73 -5.11
C PHE A 28 1.51 1.31 -4.33
N LEU A 29 2.42 1.99 -5.03
CA LEU A 29 3.59 2.64 -4.39
C LEU A 29 3.17 3.69 -3.35
N ALA A 30 2.15 4.50 -3.67
CA ALA A 30 1.63 5.50 -2.72
C ALA A 30 1.04 4.86 -1.46
N LEU A 31 0.33 3.73 -1.61
CA LEU A 31 -0.23 3.00 -0.47
C LEU A 31 0.85 2.32 0.37
N GLU A 32 1.94 1.82 -0.23
CA GLU A 32 3.07 1.25 0.50
C GLU A 32 3.76 2.30 1.39
N GLU A 33 4.01 3.49 0.86
CA GLU A 33 4.58 4.61 1.64
C GLU A 33 3.63 5.03 2.78
N GLU A 34 2.33 5.17 2.49
CA GLU A 34 1.34 5.53 3.50
C GLU A 34 1.25 4.49 4.63
N ALA A 35 1.31 3.21 4.28
CA ALA A 35 1.30 2.11 5.24
C ALA A 35 2.53 2.15 6.15
N GLU A 36 3.73 2.35 5.59
CA GLU A 36 4.97 2.48 6.35
C GLU A 36 4.92 3.64 7.35
N VAL A 37 4.50 4.83 6.90
CA VAL A 37 4.37 6.00 7.78
C VAL A 37 3.37 5.72 8.92
N LYS A 38 2.26 5.06 8.64
CA LYS A 38 1.28 4.68 9.67
C LYS A 38 1.84 3.69 10.68
N MET A 39 2.60 2.68 10.24
CA MET A 39 3.23 1.69 11.13
C MET A 39 4.25 2.34 12.05
N ILE A 40 5.15 3.17 11.51
CA ILE A 40 6.15 3.89 12.30
C ILE A 40 5.44 4.83 13.30
N ALA A 41 4.45 5.60 12.85
CA ALA A 41 3.71 6.50 13.72
C ALA A 41 2.98 5.75 14.85
N ALA A 42 2.44 4.55 14.59
CA ALA A 42 1.81 3.73 15.60
C ALA A 42 2.82 3.21 16.63
N ALA A 43 4.00 2.76 16.20
CA ALA A 43 5.06 2.31 17.09
C ALA A 43 5.57 3.46 17.98
N VAL A 44 5.82 4.63 17.42
CA VAL A 44 6.24 5.82 18.18
C VAL A 44 5.16 6.23 19.19
N LYS A 45 3.87 6.22 18.80
CA LYS A 45 2.76 6.49 19.74
C LYS A 45 2.66 5.46 20.86
N ALA A 46 3.07 4.23 20.62
CA ALA A 46 3.14 3.17 21.63
C ALA A 46 4.40 3.28 22.53
N GLY A 47 5.27 4.27 22.30
CA GLY A 47 6.45 4.54 23.12
C GLY A 47 7.74 3.86 22.63
N TRP A 48 7.73 3.25 21.44
CA TRP A 48 8.93 2.67 20.85
C TRP A 48 9.84 3.77 20.27
N PRO A 49 11.18 3.61 20.35
CA PRO A 49 12.12 4.46 19.65
C PRO A 49 11.87 4.47 18.14
N LEU A 50 12.10 5.62 17.50
CA LEU A 50 11.88 5.79 16.05
C LEU A 50 12.77 4.83 15.25
N GLU A 51 14.03 4.70 15.65
CA GLU A 51 15.04 3.88 14.99
C GLU A 51 14.66 2.39 15.04
N GLU A 52 14.10 1.95 16.17
CA GLU A 52 13.61 0.58 16.35
C GLU A 52 12.35 0.33 15.51
N ALA A 53 11.44 1.30 15.44
CA ALA A 53 10.25 1.22 14.60
C ALA A 53 10.60 1.12 13.11
N VAL A 54 11.55 1.94 12.63
CA VAL A 54 12.04 1.88 11.25
C VAL A 54 12.69 0.54 10.95
N ALA A 55 13.59 0.07 11.83
CA ALA A 55 14.26 -1.22 11.65
C ALA A 55 13.26 -2.39 11.63
N ALA A 56 12.20 -2.34 12.45
CA ALA A 56 11.16 -3.36 12.44
C ALA A 56 10.37 -3.38 11.13
N VAL A 57 10.02 -2.22 10.56
CA VAL A 57 9.33 -2.14 9.26
C VAL A 57 10.23 -2.64 8.13
N ASP A 58 11.52 -2.30 8.14
CA ASP A 58 12.49 -2.83 7.17
C ASP A 58 12.59 -4.36 7.22
N GLU A 59 12.58 -4.94 8.42
CA GLU A 59 12.64 -6.40 8.59
C GLU A 59 11.35 -7.10 8.14
N LEU A 60 10.19 -6.49 8.37
CA LEU A 60 8.91 -6.99 7.85
C LEU A 60 8.92 -7.03 6.32
N ARG A 61 9.44 -5.98 5.66
CA ARG A 61 9.61 -5.97 4.19
C ARG A 61 10.51 -7.09 3.70
N ARG A 62 11.65 -7.32 4.36
CA ARG A 62 12.55 -8.44 4.00
C ARG A 62 11.87 -9.80 4.15
N THR A 63 11.03 -9.95 5.17
CA THR A 63 10.30 -11.20 5.43
C THR A 63 9.21 -11.45 4.38
N GLU A 64 8.53 -10.41 3.89
CA GLU A 64 7.58 -10.50 2.78
C GLU A 64 8.24 -10.84 1.44
N LEU A 65 9.51 -10.43 1.25
CA LEU A 65 10.32 -10.78 0.07
C LEU A 65 10.81 -12.23 0.07
N LEU A 66 10.82 -12.92 1.22
CA LEU A 66 11.05 -14.36 1.27
C LEU A 66 9.77 -15.07 0.81
N PRO A 67 9.85 -16.10 -0.05
CA PRO A 67 8.68 -16.85 -0.46
C PRO A 67 8.01 -17.40 0.79
N ILE A 68 6.86 -16.82 1.13
CA ILE A 68 6.03 -17.22 2.25
C ILE A 68 5.63 -18.67 1.96
N SER A 69 6.40 -19.62 2.50
CA SER A 69 5.96 -20.99 2.70
C SER A 69 4.89 -20.95 3.80
N ARG A 70 3.72 -20.40 3.47
CA ARG A 70 2.49 -20.55 4.25
C ARG A 70 2.09 -22.02 4.09
N GLN A 71 2.71 -22.89 4.89
CA GLN A 71 2.11 -24.19 5.17
C GLN A 71 0.97 -23.93 6.16
N HIS A 72 -0.24 -24.06 5.63
CA HIS A 72 -1.47 -24.16 6.40
C HIS A 72 -1.57 -25.53 7.08
#